data_AF-X8J285-F1
#
_entry.id   AF-X8J285-F1
#
_cell.length_a   1.000
_cell.length_b   1.000
_cell.length_c   1.000
_cell.angle_alpha   90.00
_cell.angle_beta   90.00
_cell.angle_gamma   90.00
#
_symmetry.space_group_name_H-M   'P 1'
#
loop_
_entity.id
_entity.type
_entity.pdbx_description
1 polymer ?
#
loop_
_entity_poly.entity_id
_entity_poly.type
_entity_poly.pdbx_seq_one_letter_code
_entity_poly.pdbx_strand_id
1 'polypeptide(L)'
;MIVHFAAFIFKQEFKAEEPQKEAREKITEALSKINVPALIVRFEDEDALKRYAVDPEHKKAQEVIKRYANLEDTLDYDLTINGEW
;
A
#
# COMPACT_ATOMS: atom_id res chain seq x y z
N MET A 1 -16.42 5.95 -8.61
CA MET A 1 -15.68 5.47 -7.42
C MET A 1 -14.58 4.52 -7.86
N ILE A 2 -13.38 4.69 -7.30
CA ILE A 2 -12.23 3.84 -7.53
C ILE A 2 -11.82 3.21 -6.19
N VAL A 3 -11.50 1.92 -6.21
CA VAL A 3 -10.89 1.22 -5.06
C VAL A 3 -9.47 0.85 -5.43
N HIS A 4 -8.50 1.47 -4.77
CA HIS A 4 -7.09 1.15 -4.90
C HIS A 4 -6.74 0.02 -3.94
N PHE A 5 -6.15 -1.06 -4.47
CA PHE A 5 -5.71 -2.23 -3.72
C PHE A 5 -4.21 -2.45 -3.97
N ALA A 6 -3.41 -2.47 -2.90
CA ALA A 6 -1.99 -2.80 -2.99
C ALA A 6 -1.64 -3.88 -1.95
N ALA A 7 -1.09 -5.03 -2.35
CA ALA A 7 -0.63 -6.10 -1.46
C ALA A 7 0.85 -6.41 -1.69
N PHE A 8 1.63 -6.33 -0.61
CA PHE A 8 3.09 -6.31 -0.66
C PHE A 8 3.70 -7.66 -0.31
N ILE A 9 4.73 -8.06 -1.06
CA ILE A 9 5.57 -9.22 -0.79
C ILE A 9 6.90 -8.76 -0.20
N PHE A 10 7.30 -9.28 0.96
CA PHE A 10 8.56 -8.91 1.59
C PHE A 10 9.79 -9.48 0.86
N LYS A 11 10.87 -8.70 0.79
CA LYS A 11 12.18 -9.16 0.29
C LYS A 11 12.69 -10.31 1.15
N GLN A 12 13.49 -11.21 0.55
CA GLN A 12 13.96 -12.44 1.18
C GLN A 12 14.72 -12.20 2.50
N GLU A 13 15.51 -11.13 2.58
CA GLU A 13 16.26 -10.72 3.77
C GLU A 13 15.36 -10.33 4.97
N PHE A 14 14.08 -10.03 4.74
CA PHE A 14 13.08 -9.70 5.76
C PHE A 14 12.04 -10.82 5.96
N LYS A 15 12.28 -12.04 5.45
CA LYS A 15 11.37 -13.20 5.63
C LYS A 15 11.51 -13.92 6.96
N ALA A 16 12.57 -13.65 7.72
CA ALA A 16 12.71 -14.16 9.09
C ALA A 16 11.69 -13.47 10.03
N GLU A 17 11.21 -14.19 11.05
CA GLU A 17 10.05 -13.79 11.86
C GLU A 17 10.23 -12.42 12.55
N GLU A 18 11.38 -12.17 13.18
CA GLU A 18 11.69 -10.90 13.85
C GLU A 18 11.82 -9.71 12.87
N PRO A 19 12.66 -9.78 11.80
CA PRO A 19 12.70 -8.75 10.77
C PRO A 19 11.35 -8.53 10.05
N GLN A 20 10.55 -9.58 9.87
CA GLN A 20 9.23 -9.47 9.27
C GLN A 20 8.28 -8.69 10.17
N LYS A 21 8.33 -8.93 11.48
CA LYS A 21 7.51 -8.19 12.46
C LYS A 21 7.86 -6.71 12.44
N GLU A 22 9.15 -6.36 12.48
CA GLU A 22 9.59 -4.96 12.39
C GLU A 22 9.18 -4.31 11.07
N ALA A 23 9.34 -5.02 9.94
CA ALA A 23 8.94 -4.53 8.63
C ALA A 23 7.42 -4.32 8.54
N ARG A 24 6.62 -5.23 9.10
CA ARG A 24 5.16 -5.09 9.21
C ARG A 24 4.80 -3.88 10.05
N GLU A 25 5.40 -3.72 11.23
CA GLU A 25 5.14 -2.58 12.12
C GLU A 25 5.45 -1.24 11.41
N LYS A 26 6.58 -1.13 10.73
CA LYS A 26 6.96 0.08 9.98
C LYS A 26 6.06 0.36 8.78
N ILE A 27 5.64 -0.66 8.06
CA ILE A 27 4.67 -0.50 6.95
C ILE A 27 3.29 -0.14 7.51
N THR A 28 2.83 -0.79 8.58
CA THR A 28 1.55 -0.49 9.22
C THR A 28 1.52 0.90 9.84
N GLU A 29 2.62 1.37 10.43
CA GLU A 29 2.78 2.75 10.89
C GLU A 29 2.68 3.74 9.71
N ALA A 30 3.39 3.46 8.62
CA ALA A 30 3.36 4.28 7.41
C ALA A 30 1.97 4.31 6.73
N LEU A 31 1.21 3.22 6.81
CA LEU A 31 -0.11 3.08 6.17
C LEU A 31 -1.29 3.36 7.11
N SER A 32 -1.04 3.60 8.40
CA SER A 32 -2.03 3.89 9.44
C SER A 32 -3.27 2.96 9.44
N LYS A 33 -3.22 1.90 10.28
CA LYS A 33 -4.35 1.05 10.75
C LYS A 33 -4.76 -0.18 9.91
N ILE A 34 -3.92 -0.73 9.03
CA ILE A 34 -4.23 -2.00 8.37
C ILE A 34 -3.34 -3.13 8.90
N ASN A 35 -3.97 -4.21 9.38
CA ASN A 35 -3.33 -5.37 10.02
C ASN A 35 -2.84 -6.43 9.01
N VAL A 36 -2.54 -6.00 7.79
CA VAL A 36 -2.10 -6.82 6.66
C VAL A 36 -1.09 -5.97 5.87
N PRO A 37 -0.05 -6.52 5.22
CA PRO A 37 0.70 -5.79 4.19
C PRO A 37 -0.17 -5.60 2.93
N ALA A 38 -1.41 -5.17 3.13
CA ALA A 38 -2.35 -4.85 2.09
C ALA A 38 -2.97 -3.49 2.44
N LEU A 39 -3.11 -2.64 1.44
CA LEU A 39 -3.71 -1.33 1.51
C LEU A 39 -4.98 -1.37 0.67
N ILE A 40 -6.10 -0.92 1.24
CA ILE A 40 -7.35 -0.72 0.50
C ILE A 40 -7.81 0.70 0.75
N VAL A 41 -7.85 1.51 -0.30
CA VAL A 41 -8.29 2.91 -0.23
C VAL A 41 -9.41 3.12 -1.25
N ARG A 42 -10.40 3.92 -0.87
CA ARG A 42 -11.50 4.29 -1.77
C ARG A 42 -11.35 5.76 -2.16
N PHE A 43 -11.52 6.02 -3.44
CA PHE A 43 -11.51 7.35 -4.04
C PHE A 43 -12.84 7.61 -4.75
N GLU A 44 -13.31 8.84 -4.66
CA GLU A 44 -14.54 9.27 -5.34
C GLU A 44 -14.40 9.13 -6.87
N ASP A 45 -13.27 9.60 -7.40
CA ASP A 45 -12.94 9.67 -8.82
C ASP A 45 -11.43 9.49 -9.07
N GLU A 46 -11.04 9.56 -10.35
CA GLU A 46 -9.65 9.44 -10.81
C GLU A 46 -8.78 10.64 -10.38
N ASP A 47 -9.36 11.83 -10.22
CA ASP A 47 -8.62 13.02 -9.81
C ASP A 47 -8.24 12.97 -8.32
N ALA A 48 -9.09 12.39 -7.48
CA ALA A 48 -8.80 12.07 -6.09
C ALA A 48 -7.66 11.04 -5.98
N LEU A 49 -7.68 10.00 -6.81
CA LEU A 49 -6.58 9.03 -6.90
C LEU A 49 -5.27 9.70 -7.33
N LYS A 50 -5.29 10.54 -8.38
CA LYS A 50 -4.10 11.27 -8.86
C LYS A 50 -3.52 12.19 -7.80
N ARG A 51 -4.36 12.89 -7.03
CA ARG A 51 -3.93 13.73 -5.90
C ARG A 51 -3.27 12.89 -4.81
N TYR A 52 -3.86 11.74 -4.47
CA TYR A 52 -3.26 10.81 -3.51
C TYR A 52 -1.91 10.28 -4.00
N ALA A 53 -1.77 9.94 -5.28
CA ALA A 53 -0.52 9.42 -5.86
C ALA A 53 0.66 10.40 -5.74
N VAL A 54 0.41 11.71 -5.72
CA VAL A 54 1.46 12.73 -5.59
C VAL A 54 1.62 13.31 -4.19
N ASP A 55 0.76 12.90 -3.25
CA ASP A 55 0.74 13.40 -1.89
C ASP A 55 2.08 13.15 -1.16
N PRO A 56 2.64 14.16 -0.45
CA PRO A 56 3.92 14.00 0.24
C PRO A 56 3.94 12.90 1.31
N GLU A 57 2.83 12.66 2.00
CA GLU A 57 2.73 11.61 3.02
C GLU A 57 2.66 10.24 2.37
N HIS A 58 1.88 10.10 1.29
CA HIS A 58 1.86 8.87 0.51
C HIS A 58 3.24 8.54 -0.07
N LYS A 59 3.97 9.53 -0.60
CA LYS A 59 5.35 9.32 -1.08
C LYS A 59 6.30 8.87 0.02
N LYS A 60 6.19 9.44 1.23
CA LYS A 60 6.98 8.99 2.39
C LYS A 60 6.67 7.54 2.74
N ALA A 61 5.39 7.15 2.74
CA ALA A 61 5.00 5.77 2.99
C ALA A 61 5.55 4.81 1.91
N GLN A 62 5.51 5.21 0.64
CA GLN A 62 6.12 4.44 -0.45
C GLN A 62 7.61 4.21 -0.22
N GLU A 63 8.37 5.23 0.22
CA GLU A 63 9.81 5.07 0.49
C GLU A 63 10.10 4.07 1.62
N VAL A 64 9.21 3.94 2.60
CA VAL A 64 9.30 2.90 3.63
C VAL A 64 9.03 1.53 2.99
N ILE A 65 7.94 1.40 2.23
CA ILE A 65 7.53 0.14 1.58
C ILE A 65 8.63 -0.39 0.65
N LYS A 66 9.23 0.46 -0.20
CA LYS A 66 10.31 0.08 -1.13
C LYS A 66 11.53 -0.55 -0.46
N ARG A 67 11.78 -0.23 0.82
CA ARG A 67 12.90 -0.81 1.58
C ARG A 67 12.63 -2.27 1.91
N TYR A 68 11.39 -2.61 2.25
CA TYR A 68 11.03 -3.92 2.81
C TYR A 68 10.32 -4.85 1.83
N ALA A 69 9.63 -4.30 0.83
CA ALA A 69 8.84 -5.04 -0.15
C ALA A 69 9.57 -5.19 -1.48
N ASN A 70 9.35 -6.33 -2.15
CA ASN A 70 9.63 -6.50 -3.56
C ASN A 70 8.46 -5.92 -4.38
N LEU A 71 8.70 -4.79 -5.03
CA LEU A 71 7.66 -4.09 -5.79
C LEU A 71 7.23 -4.87 -7.04
N GLU A 72 8.12 -5.67 -7.62
CA GLU A 72 7.82 -6.49 -8.81
C GLU A 72 6.85 -7.62 -8.48
N ASP A 73 6.85 -8.07 -7.23
CA ASP A 73 5.94 -9.11 -6.72
C ASP A 73 4.71 -8.51 -6.00
N THR A 74 4.58 -7.18 -5.97
CA THR A 74 3.47 -6.49 -5.31
C THR A 74 2.27 -6.47 -6.25
N LEU A 75 1.10 -6.85 -5.74
CA LEU A 75 -0.17 -6.71 -6.45
C LEU A 75 -0.67 -5.28 -6.24
N ASP A 76 -0.64 -4.43 -7.25
CA ASP A 76 -1.09 -3.03 -7.19
C ASP A 76 -2.10 -2.79 -8.32
N TYR A 77 -3.36 -2.54 -7.95
CA TYR A 77 -4.48 -2.44 -8.89
C TYR A 77 -5.53 -1.42 -8.46
N ASP A 78 -6.04 -0.68 -9.44
CA ASP A 78 -7.21 0.18 -9.29
C ASP A 78 -8.45 -0.51 -9.86
N LEU A 79 -9.48 -0.63 -9.04
CA LEU A 79 -10.78 -1.18 -9.42
C LEU A 79 -11.79 -0.04 -9.58
N THR A 80 -12.23 0.22 -10.81
CA THR A 80 -13.33 1.16 -11.06
C THR A 80 -14.67 0.48 -10.80
N ILE A 81 -15.45 1.05 -9.88
CA ILE A 81 -16.79 0.57 -9.55
C ILE A 81 -17.82 1.48 -10.25
N ASN A 82 -18.44 0.96 -11.30
CA ASN A 82 -19.45 1.64 -12.13
C ASN A 82 -20.89 1.29 -11.69
N GLY A 83 -21.15 1.27 -10.38
CA GLY A 83 -22.48 0.97 -9.86
C GLY A 83 -23.23 2.25 -9.44
N GLU A 84 -24.50 2.36 -9.84
CA GLU A 84 -25.48 3.19 -9.16
C GLU A 84 -25.77 2.52 -7.80
N TRP A 85 -25.59 3.24 -6.69
CA TRP A 85 -25.91 2.76 -5.34
C TRP A 85 -27.26 3.30 -4.89
#